data_AF-A0A1Y0FZX8-F1
#
_entry.id   AF-A0A1Y0FZX8-F1
#
_cell.length_a   1.000
_cell.length_b   1.000
_cell.length_c   1.000
_cell.angle_alpha   90.00
_cell.angle_beta   90.00
_cell.angle_gamma   90.00
#
_symmetry.space_group_name_H-M   'P 1'
#
loop_
_entity.id
_entity.type
_entity.pdbx_description
1 polymer ?
#
loop_
_entity_poly.entity_id
_entity_poly.type
_entity_poly.pdbx_seq_one_letter_code
_entity_poly.pdbx_strand_id
1 'polypeptide(L)'
;MPNQSLKTEELLGSREIRFIDRKESNYPNLMRMCMDFDFCVLQLQRKVYSHITNRYLSDSQAFVLTTQDYRTNDTPAITPICDTLSKLEEHVTRHQVDILHDYLFGATNEDASSAG
;
A
#
# COMPACT_ATOMS: atom_id res chain seq x y z
N MET A 1 12.73 -2.27 4.41
CA MET A 1 11.66 -2.96 5.19
C MET A 1 11.31 -4.27 4.47
N PRO A 2 10.71 -5.31 5.11
CA PRO A 2 10.28 -6.48 4.35
C PRO A 2 9.13 -6.09 3.40
N ASN A 3 9.45 -6.01 2.11
CA ASN A 3 8.48 -5.77 1.05
C ASN A 3 7.56 -6.98 0.92
N GLN A 4 6.28 -6.82 1.27
CA GLN A 4 5.31 -7.92 1.17
C GLN A 4 4.73 -7.93 -0.25
N SER A 5 5.01 -9.00 -1.01
CA SER A 5 4.33 -9.24 -2.28
C SER A 5 2.83 -9.39 -2.02
N LEU A 6 2.05 -8.50 -2.63
CA LEU A 6 0.60 -8.60 -2.69
C LEU A 6 0.28 -9.82 -3.57
N LYS A 7 0.09 -11.01 -2.96
CA LYS A 7 -0.30 -12.19 -3.73
C LYS A 7 -1.69 -11.96 -4.33
N THR A 8 -1.72 -11.59 -5.60
CA THR A 8 -2.92 -11.27 -6.39
C THR A 8 -3.97 -12.38 -6.34
N GLU A 9 -3.54 -13.63 -6.14
CA GLU A 9 -4.41 -14.81 -6.03
C GLU A 9 -5.35 -14.78 -4.80
N GLU A 10 -4.94 -14.10 -3.74
CA GLU A 10 -5.69 -13.99 -2.47
C GLU A 10 -6.62 -12.75 -2.43
N LEU A 11 -6.58 -11.94 -3.49
CA LEU A 11 -7.33 -10.69 -3.58
C LEU A 11 -8.51 -10.84 -4.55
N LEU A 12 -9.68 -10.33 -4.15
CA LEU A 12 -10.84 -10.14 -5.02
C LEU A 12 -10.70 -8.86 -5.86
N GLY A 13 -9.93 -7.89 -5.37
CA GLY A 13 -9.65 -6.65 -6.05
C GLY A 13 -8.99 -5.62 -5.14
N SER A 14 -8.68 -4.46 -5.69
CA SER A 14 -8.16 -3.32 -4.96
C SER A 14 -8.81 -2.03 -5.42
N ARG A 15 -8.96 -1.07 -4.50
CA ARG A 15 -9.48 0.28 -4.78
C ARG A 15 -8.55 1.33 -4.22
N GLU A 16 -8.19 2.30 -5.05
CA GLU A 16 -7.44 3.47 -4.62
C GLU A 16 -8.31 4.41 -3.76
N ILE A 17 -7.74 4.86 -2.65
CA ILE A 17 -8.35 5.83 -1.75
C ILE A 17 -7.77 7.20 -2.05
N ARG A 18 -8.64 8.16 -2.32
CA ARG A 18 -8.26 9.55 -2.58
C ARG A 18 -8.62 10.42 -1.39
N PHE A 19 -7.63 11.14 -0.90
CA PHE A 19 -7.81 12.19 0.12
C PHE A 19 -8.08 13.51 -0.63
N ILE A 20 -9.37 13.81 -0.84
CA ILE A 20 -9.82 14.93 -1.69
C ILE A 20 -9.81 16.26 -0.92
N ASP A 21 -10.10 16.22 0.39
CA ASP A 21 -10.25 17.43 1.20
C ASP A 21 -9.07 17.63 2.16
N ARG A 22 -8.45 18.82 2.07
CA ARG A 22 -7.29 19.20 2.89
C ARG A 22 -7.68 19.69 4.29
N LYS A 23 -8.96 19.98 4.56
CA LYS A 23 -9.34 20.72 5.77
C LYS A 23 -9.48 19.84 7.00
N GLU A 24 -9.88 18.58 6.90
CA GLU A 24 -10.09 17.71 8.07
C GLU A 24 -9.89 16.22 7.72
N SER A 25 -8.80 15.84 7.06
CA SER A 25 -8.51 14.40 6.89
C SER A 25 -8.06 13.81 8.24
N ASN A 26 -8.74 12.77 8.71
CA ASN A 26 -8.33 11.99 9.89
C ASN A 26 -6.92 11.34 9.73
N TYR A 27 -6.32 11.44 8.54
CA TYR A 27 -5.08 10.78 8.14
C TYR A 27 -4.11 11.79 7.47
N PRO A 28 -3.54 12.73 8.24
CA PRO A 28 -2.75 13.82 7.68
C PRO A 28 -1.43 13.36 7.04
N ASN A 29 -0.75 12.36 7.60
CA ASN A 29 0.52 11.89 7.04
C ASN A 29 0.29 11.04 5.79
N LEU A 30 -0.74 10.21 5.74
CA LEU A 30 -1.12 9.50 4.52
C LEU A 30 -1.48 10.48 3.39
N MET A 31 -2.25 11.52 3.71
CA MET A 31 -2.57 12.56 2.72
C MET A 31 -1.29 13.23 2.19
N ARG A 32 -0.37 13.58 3.09
CA ARG A 32 0.90 14.22 2.74
C ARG A 32 1.77 13.32 1.88
N MET A 33 1.90 12.05 2.26
CA MET A 33 2.62 11.04 1.47
C MET A 33 2.06 10.93 0.05
N CYS A 34 0.74 10.87 -0.09
CA CYS A 34 0.12 10.80 -1.42
C CYS A 34 0.28 12.09 -2.24
N MET A 35 0.27 13.27 -1.60
CA MET A 35 0.37 14.55 -2.31
C MET A 35 1.81 14.96 -2.65
N ASP A 36 2.76 14.65 -1.77
CA ASP A 36 4.15 15.11 -1.89
C ASP A 36 5.05 14.08 -2.62
N PHE A 37 4.70 12.78 -2.62
CA PHE A 37 5.62 11.69 -3.03
C PHE A 37 5.01 10.64 -3.98
N ASP A 38 3.98 10.97 -4.76
CA ASP A 38 3.31 10.07 -5.71
C ASP A 38 2.90 8.70 -5.13
N PHE A 39 2.69 8.66 -3.82
CA PHE A 39 2.17 7.48 -3.16
C PHE A 39 0.65 7.39 -3.32
N CYS A 40 0.16 6.16 -3.23
CA CYS A 40 -1.24 5.82 -3.30
C CYS A 40 -1.58 4.89 -2.14
N VAL A 41 -2.75 5.08 -1.54
CA VAL A 41 -3.29 4.14 -0.58
C VAL A 41 -4.27 3.22 -1.30
N LEU A 42 -4.03 1.92 -1.23
CA LEU A 42 -4.93 0.90 -1.78
C LEU A 42 -5.71 0.22 -0.66
N GLN A 43 -7.01 0.13 -0.87
CA GLN A 43 -7.91 -0.76 -0.16
C GLN A 43 -7.97 -2.11 -0.88
N LEU A 44 -7.43 -3.14 -0.25
CA LEU A 44 -7.44 -4.51 -0.73
C LEU A 44 -8.72 -5.21 -0.26
N GLN A 45 -9.40 -5.89 -1.18
CA GLN A 45 -10.51 -6.79 -0.86
C GLN A 45 -9.98 -8.21 -0.83
N ARG A 46 -9.90 -8.81 0.36
CA ARG A 46 -9.43 -10.19 0.51
C ARG A 46 -10.53 -11.19 0.19
N LYS A 47 -10.11 -12.31 -0.39
CA LYS A 47 -10.97 -13.41 -0.81
C LYS A 47 -11.06 -14.42 0.33
N VAL A 48 -12.24 -14.56 0.93
CA VAL A 48 -12.48 -15.60 1.95
C VAL A 48 -13.54 -16.55 1.42
N TYR A 49 -13.25 -17.84 1.49
CA TYR A 49 -14.19 -18.87 1.07
C TYR A 49 -15.18 -19.16 2.20
N SER A 50 -16.46 -18.88 1.96
CA SER A 50 -17.51 -19.24 2.89
C SER A 50 -18.02 -20.64 2.58
N HIS A 51 -17.76 -21.57 3.50
CA HIS A 51 -18.30 -22.93 3.43
C HIS A 51 -19.83 -22.97 3.61
N ILE A 52 -20.44 -21.93 4.18
CA ILE A 52 -21.89 -21.85 4.42
C ILE A 52 -22.63 -21.54 3.13
N THR A 53 -22.14 -20.58 2.34
CA THR A 53 -22.75 -20.17 1.08
C THR A 53 -22.08 -20.79 -0.16
N ASN A 54 -21.05 -21.61 0.06
CA ASN A 54 -20.21 -22.23 -0.97
C ASN A 54 -19.71 -21.20 -2.00
N ARG A 55 -19.34 -20.00 -1.53
CA ARG A 55 -18.95 -18.87 -2.37
C ARG A 55 -17.84 -18.08 -1.71
N TYR A 56 -16.99 -17.47 -2.53
CA TYR A 56 -16.04 -16.46 -2.07
C TYR A 56 -16.77 -15.17 -1.69
N LEU A 57 -16.50 -14.68 -0.50
CA LEU A 57 -17.00 -13.42 0.05
C LEU A 57 -15.83 -12.47 0.31
N SER A 58 -16.13 -11.18 0.27
CA SER A 58 -15.22 -10.12 0.73
C SER A 58 -15.36 -10.00 2.25
N ASP A 59 -14.41 -10.56 2.99
CA ASP A 59 -14.53 -10.69 4.45
C ASP A 59 -13.76 -9.63 5.21
N SER A 60 -12.58 -9.24 4.73
CA SER A 60 -11.77 -8.18 5.34
C SER A 60 -11.21 -7.21 4.32
N GLN A 61 -11.48 -5.93 4.56
CA GLN A 61 -10.79 -4.83 3.91
C GLN A 61 -9.41 -4.71 4.54
N ALA A 62 -8.40 -4.54 3.72
CA ALA A 62 -7.06 -4.24 4.19
C ALA A 62 -6.48 -3.05 3.43
N PHE A 63 -5.47 -2.39 3.98
CA PHE A 63 -4.95 -1.13 3.49
C PHE A 63 -3.44 -1.19 3.40
N VAL A 64 -2.89 -0.68 2.30
CA VAL A 64 -1.46 -0.58 2.05
C VAL A 64 -1.12 0.75 1.38
N LEU A 65 0.11 1.21 1.58
CA LEU A 65 0.74 2.27 0.80
C LEU A 65 1.57 1.64 -0.33
N THR A 66 1.44 2.20 -1.53
CA THR A 66 2.19 1.82 -2.74
C THR A 66 2.58 3.07 -3.52
N THR A 67 3.43 2.94 -4.53
CA THR A 67 3.63 3.99 -5.54
C THR A 67 2.48 4.02 -6.53
N GLN A 68 2.33 5.12 -7.27
CA GLN A 68 1.33 5.28 -8.33
C GLN A 68 1.47 4.27 -9.48
N ASP A 69 2.63 3.62 -9.63
CA ASP A 69 2.92 2.64 -10.70
C ASP A 69 2.34 1.24 -10.43
N TYR A 70 1.54 1.07 -9.37
CA TYR A 70 0.95 -0.23 -8.98
C TYR A 70 0.08 -0.91 -10.06
N ARG A 71 -0.28 -0.21 -11.14
CA ARG A 71 -1.09 -0.75 -12.24
C ARG A 71 -0.26 -1.34 -13.37
N THR A 72 0.97 -0.88 -13.51
CA THR A 72 1.84 -1.14 -14.67
C THR A 72 3.01 -2.04 -14.30
N ASN A 73 3.55 -1.89 -13.10
CA ASN A 73 4.52 -2.80 -12.52
C ASN A 73 3.85 -3.64 -11.41
N ASP A 74 4.37 -4.86 -11.22
CA ASP A 74 4.09 -5.71 -10.04
C ASP A 74 4.79 -5.09 -8.81
N THR A 75 4.51 -3.81 -8.55
CA THR A 75 5.21 -3.02 -7.56
C THR A 75 4.82 -3.52 -6.18
N PRO A 76 5.78 -3.93 -5.34
CA PRO A 76 5.47 -4.41 -4.00
C PRO A 76 4.88 -3.30 -3.14
N ALA A 77 4.03 -3.68 -2.18
CA ALA A 77 3.55 -2.76 -1.18
C ALA A 77 4.72 -2.23 -0.34
N ILE A 78 4.77 -0.92 -0.14
CA ILE A 78 5.82 -0.21 0.62
C ILE A 78 5.64 -0.46 2.13
N THR A 79 4.38 -0.56 2.55
CA THR A 79 4.00 -0.81 3.95
C THR A 79 3.41 -2.20 4.11
N PRO A 80 3.48 -2.77 5.33
CA PRO A 80 2.74 -3.99 5.64
C PRO A 80 1.23 -3.78 5.46
N ILE A 81 0.53 -4.89 5.20
CA ILE A 81 -0.93 -4.87 5.06
C ILE A 81 -1.58 -4.58 6.43
N CYS A 82 -2.33 -3.48 6.50
CA CYS A 82 -3.00 -3.01 7.71
C CYS A 82 -4.52 -3.22 7.63
N ASP A 83 -5.18 -3.57 8.74
CA ASP A 83 -6.65 -3.81 8.72
C ASP A 83 -7.48 -2.52 8.65
N THR A 84 -6.90 -1.38 9.04
CA THR A 84 -7.57 -0.08 9.06
C THR A 84 -6.64 1.03 8.58
N LEU A 85 -7.24 2.11 8.07
CA LEU A 85 -6.50 3.32 7.72
C LEU A 85 -5.77 3.95 8.91
N SER A 86 -6.33 3.88 10.12
CA SER A 86 -5.68 4.38 11.33
C SER A 86 -4.39 3.63 11.65
N LYS A 87 -4.37 2.30 11.50
CA LYS A 87 -3.14 1.51 11.67
C LYS A 87 -2.10 1.86 10.61
N LEU A 88 -2.54 2.08 9.36
CA LEU A 88 -1.66 2.48 8.27
C LEU A 88 -1.06 3.88 8.52
N GLU A 89 -1.88 4.84 8.96
CA GLU A 89 -1.44 6.19 9.34
C GLU A 89 -0.43 6.15 10.49
N GLU A 90 -0.68 5.36 11.54
CA GLU A 90 0.27 5.19 12.64
C GLU A 90 1.61 4.63 12.15
N HIS A 91 1.57 3.62 11.27
CA HIS A 91 2.76 3.00 10.72
C HIS A 91 3.57 4.00 9.88
N VAL A 92 2.90 4.71 8.96
CA VAL A 92 3.54 5.73 8.13
C VAL A 92 4.12 6.84 8.99
N THR A 93 3.41 7.29 10.03
CA THR A 93 3.91 8.31 10.95
C THR A 93 5.18 7.84 11.66
N ARG A 94 5.24 6.57 12.09
CA ARG A 94 6.39 5.99 12.79
C ARG A 94 7.60 5.77 11.89
N HIS A 95 7.37 5.42 10.63
CA HIS A 95 8.41 4.99 9.69
C HIS A 95 8.59 5.94 8.49
N GLN A 96 8.06 7.15 8.54
CA GLN A 96 8.08 8.10 7.42
C GLN A 96 9.48 8.34 6.84
N VAL A 97 10.50 8.44 7.70
CA VAL A 97 11.87 8.70 7.26
C VAL A 97 12.41 7.49 6.51
N ASP A 98 12.20 6.29 7.03
CA ASP A 98 12.63 5.05 6.39
C ASP A 98 11.91 4.83 5.05
N ILE A 99 10.59 5.07 5.02
CA ILE A 99 9.75 4.95 3.83
C ILE A 99 10.24 5.90 2.73
N LEU A 100 10.48 7.17 3.08
CA LEU A 100 10.96 8.16 2.12
C LEU A 100 12.39 7.89 1.68
N HIS A 101 13.26 7.43 2.59
CA HIS A 101 14.61 7.07 2.24
C HIS A 101 14.64 5.89 1.25
N ASP A 102 13.85 4.85 1.51
CA ASP A 102 13.72 3.69 0.62
C ASP A 102 13.10 4.09 -0.74
N TYR A 103 12.10 4.98 -0.75
CA TYR A 103 11.52 5.49 -1.99
C TYR A 103 12.50 6.34 -2.82
N LEU A 104 13.24 7.25 -2.19
CA LEU A 104 14.14 8.17 -2.88
C LEU A 104 15.46 7.51 -3.30
N PHE A 105 15.95 6.54 -2.52
CA PHE A 105 17.28 5.97 -2.69
C PHE A 105 17.30 4.46 -2.92
N GLY A 106 16.20 3.74 -2.65
CA GLY A 106 16.11 2.29 -2.80
C GLY A 106 16.15 1.81 -4.24
N ALA A 107 15.66 2.61 -5.19
CA ALA A 107 15.72 2.30 -6.62
C ALA A 107 17.16 2.31 -7.21
N THR A 108 18.14 2.88 -6.50
CA THR A 108 19.54 2.94 -6.99
C THR A 108 20.27 1.60 -6.88
N ASN A 109 19.71 0.61 -6.18
CA ASN A 109 20.40 -0.66 -5.94
C ASN A 109 20.21 -1.73 -7.03
N GLU A 110 19.30 -1.53 -8.00
CA GLU A 110 19.10 -2.46 -9.12
C GLU A 110 19.98 -2.16 -10.35
N ASP A 111 20.47 -0.93 -10.51
CA ASP A 111 21.29 -0.52 -11.67
C ASP A 111 22.82 -0.63 -11.47
N ALA A 112 23.29 -1.03 -10.28
CA ALA A 112 24.72 -1.21 -10.03
C ALA A 112 25.25 -2.64 -10.28
N SER A 113 24.37 -3.60 -10.62
CA SER A 113 24.73 -5.03 -10.78
C SER A 113 24.76 -5.53 -12.22
N SER A 114 24.54 -4.67 -13.22
CA SER A 114 24.64 -5.01 -14.65
C SER A 114 25.73 -4.20 -15.36
N ALA A 115 26.93 -4.19 -14.78
CA ALA A 115 28.14 -3.75 -15.46
C ALA A 115 29.33 -4.58 -14.94
N GLY A 116 29.47 -5.79 -15.49
CA GLY A 116 30.58 -6.70 -15.26
C GLY A 116 30.70 -7.71 -16.38
#